data_AF-A0A927ZP42-F1
#
_entry.id   AF-A0A927ZP42-F1
#
_cell.length_a   1.000
_cell.length_b   1.000
_cell.length_c   1.000
_cell.angle_alpha   90.00
_cell.angle_beta   90.00
_cell.angle_gamma   90.00
#
_symmetry.space_group_name_H-M   'P 1'
#
loop_
_entity.id
_entity.type
_entity.pdbx_description
1 polymer ?
#
loop_
_entity_poly.entity_id
_entity_poly.type
_entity_poly.pdbx_seq_one_letter_code
_entity_poly.pdbx_strand_id
1 'polypeptide(L)'
;MNIKEFAENLVELISINNEETRNNGGKINIQVFESILEYIQIFMTEAIKVNSDCVNIEKFNEILKEILEALKNNDFILMSDMFEYEIIPEINKVIEQLS
;
A
#
# COMPACT_ATOMS: atom_id res chain seq x y z
N MET A 1 -6.25 -17.65 -5.19
CA MET A 1 -6.55 -16.45 -4.38
C MET A 1 -7.48 -15.58 -5.20
N ASN A 2 -8.52 -15.00 -4.61
CA ASN A 2 -9.31 -13.97 -5.27
C ASN A 2 -8.58 -12.63 -5.09
N ILE A 3 -7.94 -12.13 -6.17
CA ILE A 3 -7.09 -10.93 -6.10
C ILE A 3 -7.91 -9.68 -5.74
N LYS A 4 -9.17 -9.61 -6.19
CA LYS A 4 -10.05 -8.49 -5.87
C LYS A 4 -10.37 -8.45 -4.38
N GLU A 5 -10.81 -9.58 -3.83
CA GLU A 5 -11.08 -9.71 -2.39
C GLU A 5 -9.80 -9.46 -1.56
N PHE A 6 -8.65 -9.93 -2.02
CA PHE A 6 -7.36 -9.65 -1.37
C PHE A 6 -7.05 -8.15 -1.36
N ALA A 7 -7.25 -7.46 -2.49
CA ALA A 7 -7.04 -6.02 -2.59
C ALA A 7 -8.00 -5.22 -1.70
N GLU A 8 -9.27 -5.61 -1.65
CA GLU A 8 -10.28 -5.00 -0.75
C GLU A 8 -9.84 -5.11 0.72
N ASN A 9 -9.41 -6.29 1.16
CA ASN A 9 -8.89 -6.51 2.51
C ASN A 9 -7.61 -5.72 2.79
N LEU A 10 -6.72 -5.59 1.80
CA LEU A 10 -5.48 -4.80 1.91
C LEU A 10 -5.80 -3.30 2.05
N VAL A 11 -6.73 -2.78 1.25
CA VAL A 11 -7.18 -1.39 1.31
C VAL A 11 -7.84 -1.09 2.67
N GLU A 12 -8.64 -2.02 3.19
CA GLU A 12 -9.23 -1.89 4.53
C GLU A 12 -8.16 -1.85 5.62
N LEU A 13 -7.19 -2.77 5.59
CA LEU A 13 -6.07 -2.79 6.54
C LEU A 13 -5.28 -1.48 6.53
N ILE A 14 -4.95 -0.97 5.33
CA ILE A 14 -4.25 0.31 5.18
C ILE A 14 -5.08 1.45 5.79
N SER A 15 -6.37 1.49 5.50
CA SER A 15 -7.28 2.55 5.96
C SER A 15 -7.40 2.58 7.49
N ILE A 16 -7.57 1.41 8.12
CA ILE A 16 -7.63 1.28 9.58
C ILE A 16 -6.31 1.75 10.22
N ASN A 17 -5.18 1.27 9.70
CA ASN A 17 -3.86 1.64 10.23
C ASN A 17 -3.56 3.14 10.07
N ASN A 18 -4.01 3.75 8.98
CA ASN A 18 -3.89 5.19 8.76
C ASN A 18 -4.71 6.00 9.77
N GLU A 19 -5.96 5.58 10.04
CA GLU A 19 -6.80 6.20 11.05
C GLU A 19 -6.16 6.09 12.45
N GLU A 20 -5.67 4.91 12.83
CA GLU A 20 -4.96 4.70 14.09
C GLU A 20 -3.71 5.58 14.22
N THR A 21 -2.92 5.69 13.14
CA THR A 21 -1.71 6.51 13.10
C THR A 21 -2.04 7.98 13.35
N ARG A 22 -3.08 8.51 12.71
CA ARG A 22 -3.55 9.89 12.90
C ARG A 22 -4.08 10.12 14.30
N ASN A 23 -4.92 9.20 14.81
CA ASN A 23 -5.51 9.29 16.15
C ASN A 23 -4.45 9.24 17.26
N ASN A 24 -3.33 8.54 17.03
CA ASN A 24 -2.24 8.42 17.99
C ASN A 24 -1.16 9.51 17.84
N GLY A 25 -1.42 10.57 17.08
CA GLY A 25 -0.49 11.69 16.90
C GLY A 25 0.77 11.31 16.12
N GLY A 26 0.65 10.40 15.15
CA GLY A 26 1.76 9.92 14.34
C GLY A 26 2.59 8.80 15.00
N LYS A 27 2.15 8.22 16.12
CA LYS A 27 2.79 7.01 16.65
C LYS A 27 2.35 5.81 15.84
N ILE A 28 3.32 5.06 15.32
CA ILE A 28 3.06 3.89 14.49
C ILE A 28 3.43 2.59 15.19
N ASN A 29 2.73 1.53 14.82
CA ASN A 29 3.21 0.18 15.02
C ASN A 29 3.99 -0.25 13.77
N ILE A 30 5.32 -0.20 13.85
CA ILE A 30 6.22 -0.55 12.73
C ILE A 30 5.92 -1.95 12.18
N GLN A 31 5.54 -2.90 13.03
CA GLN A 31 5.22 -4.27 12.59
C GLN A 31 4.01 -4.31 11.66
N VAL A 32 3.00 -3.46 11.91
CA VAL A 32 1.81 -3.37 11.05
C VAL A 32 2.20 -2.81 9.69
N PHE A 33 3.07 -1.79 9.65
CA PHE A 33 3.57 -1.25 8.39
C PHE A 33 4.40 -2.27 7.58
N GLU A 34 5.26 -3.04 8.25
CA GLU A 34 5.99 -4.14 7.61
C GLU A 34 5.03 -5.17 6.99
N SER A 35 3.97 -5.56 7.71
CA SER A 35 2.93 -6.45 7.18
C SER A 35 2.18 -5.85 5.98
N ILE A 36 1.86 -4.55 6.01
CA ILE A 36 1.23 -3.84 4.88
C ILE A 36 2.13 -3.91 3.65
N LEU A 37 3.43 -3.65 3.79
CA LEU A 37 4.39 -3.72 2.69
C LEU A 37 4.49 -5.14 2.11
N GLU A 38 4.50 -6.16 2.97
CA GLU A 38 4.48 -7.56 2.54
C GLU A 38 3.21 -7.88 1.74
N TYR A 39 2.04 -7.43 2.21
CA TYR A 39 0.78 -7.65 1.50
C TYR A 39 0.70 -6.91 0.17
N ILE A 40 1.28 -5.71 0.06
CA ILE A 40 1.43 -5.00 -1.23
C ILE A 40 2.31 -5.81 -2.18
N GLN A 41 3.43 -6.37 -1.71
CA GLN A 41 4.28 -7.23 -2.53
C GLN A 41 3.54 -8.48 -3.03
N ILE A 42 2.78 -9.13 -2.15
CA ILE A 42 1.96 -10.30 -2.51
C ILE A 42 0.92 -9.90 -3.56
N PHE A 43 0.20 -8.80 -3.34
CA PHE A 43 -0.77 -8.27 -4.29
C PHE A 43 -0.17 -8.07 -5.68
N MET A 44 0.95 -7.33 -5.77
CA MET A 44 1.62 -7.07 -7.05
C MET A 44 2.06 -8.37 -7.72
N THR A 45 2.61 -9.31 -6.96
CA THR A 45 3.09 -10.59 -7.48
C THR A 45 1.94 -11.41 -8.08
N GLU A 46 0.80 -11.48 -7.39
CA GLU A 46 -0.37 -12.20 -7.89
C GLU A 46 -1.02 -11.49 -9.07
N ALA A 47 -1.10 -10.15 -9.05
CA ALA A 47 -1.63 -9.35 -10.15
C ALA A 47 -0.81 -9.57 -11.45
N ILE A 48 0.52 -9.51 -11.36
CA ILE A 48 1.44 -9.74 -12.49
C ILE A 48 1.29 -11.15 -13.07
N LYS A 49 1.01 -12.16 -12.25
CA LYS A 49 0.75 -13.53 -12.73
C LYS A 49 -0.51 -13.63 -13.59
N VAL A 50 -1.51 -12.78 -13.34
CA VAL A 50 -2.76 -12.75 -14.12
C VAL A 50 -2.59 -11.90 -15.37
N ASN A 51 -1.97 -10.73 -15.25
CA ASN A 51 -1.65 -9.85 -16.36
C ASN A 51 -0.34 -9.11 -16.06
N SER A 52 0.71 -9.35 -16.85
CA SER A 52 2.02 -8.75 -16.62
C SER A 52 2.03 -7.23 -16.74
N ASP A 53 1.09 -6.67 -17.49
CA ASP A 53 1.07 -5.25 -17.85
C ASP A 53 0.14 -4.43 -16.93
N CYS A 54 -0.56 -5.07 -15.99
CA CYS A 54 -1.53 -4.38 -15.13
C CYS A 54 -0.89 -3.59 -13.99
N VAL A 55 0.35 -3.93 -13.61
CA VAL A 55 1.10 -3.29 -12.53
C VAL A 55 2.17 -2.37 -13.11
N ASN A 56 2.07 -1.07 -12.80
CA ASN A 56 3.15 -0.12 -13.08
C ASN A 56 4.22 -0.21 -11.99
N ILE A 57 5.21 -1.09 -12.19
CA ILE A 57 6.30 -1.34 -11.24
C ILE A 57 7.12 -0.07 -10.97
N GLU A 58 7.35 0.76 -11.99
CA GLU A 58 8.10 2.01 -11.83
C GLU A 58 7.38 2.95 -10.86
N LYS A 59 6.06 3.10 -11.03
CA LYS A 59 5.26 3.95 -10.14
C LYS A 59 5.21 3.44 -8.70
N PHE A 60 5.01 2.15 -8.48
CA PHE A 60 5.09 1.58 -7.14
C PHE A 60 6.46 1.77 -6.50
N ASN A 61 7.55 1.62 -7.26
CA ASN A 61 8.90 1.84 -6.77
C ASN A 61 9.17 3.30 -6.39
N GLU A 62 8.62 4.27 -7.12
CA GLU A 62 8.69 5.69 -6.77
C GLU A 62 8.03 5.94 -5.41
N ILE A 63 6.79 5.50 -5.24
CA ILE A 63 6.03 5.68 -4.00
C ILE A 63 6.73 4.98 -2.82
N LEU A 64 7.21 3.75 -3.01
CA LEU A 64 7.92 3.00 -1.96
C LEU A 64 9.23 3.67 -1.54
N LYS A 65 9.94 4.34 -2.46
CA LYS A 65 11.12 5.14 -2.10
C LYS A 65 10.76 6.32 -1.22
N GLU A 66 9.67 7.02 -1.54
CA GLU A 66 9.19 8.15 -0.74
C GLU A 66 8.73 7.69 0.66
N ILE A 67 8.04 6.55 0.74
CA ILE A 67 7.70 5.87 2.02
C ILE A 67 8.96 5.59 2.85
N LEU A 68 10.03 5.08 2.22
CA LEU A 68 11.29 4.83 2.92
C LEU A 68 11.96 6.11 3.42
N GLU A 69 11.90 7.21 2.65
CA GLU A 69 12.44 8.50 3.10
C GLU A 69 11.60 9.09 4.25
N ALA A 70 10.27 9.01 4.19
CA ALA A 70 9.40 9.40 5.29
C ALA A 70 9.69 8.59 6.57
N LEU A 71 9.85 7.26 6.42
CA LEU A 71 10.23 6.37 7.53
C LEU A 71 11.57 6.76 8.17
N LYS A 72 12.62 7.03 7.36
CA LYS A 72 13.92 7.48 7.86
C LYS A 72 13.84 8.79 8.67
N ASN A 73 12.92 9.67 8.27
CA ASN A 73 12.70 10.96 8.93
C ASN A 73 11.71 10.86 10.12
N ASN A 74 11.18 9.67 10.41
CA ASN A 74 10.07 9.45 11.35
C ASN A 74 8.82 10.29 11.03
N ASP A 75 8.62 10.64 9.75
CA ASP A 75 7.45 11.37 9.28
C ASP A 75 6.32 10.39 8.94
N PHE A 76 5.70 9.88 10.00
CA PHE A 76 4.68 8.85 9.90
C PHE A 76 3.33 9.36 9.39
N ILE A 77 3.09 10.68 9.50
CA ILE A 77 1.89 11.30 8.91
C ILE A 77 2.03 11.32 7.40
N LEU A 78 3.17 11.77 6.86
CA LEU A 78 3.43 11.71 5.43
C LEU A 78 3.39 10.27 4.92
N MET A 79 3.98 9.32 5.66
CA MET A 79 3.90 7.91 5.30
C MET A 79 2.46 7.40 5.20
N SER A 80 1.61 7.73 6.17
CA SER A 80 0.19 7.40 6.19
C SER A 80 -0.54 8.01 4.98
N ASP A 81 -0.27 9.28 4.67
CA ASP A 81 -0.88 9.98 3.53
C ASP A 81 -0.48 9.34 2.19
N MET A 82 0.78 8.91 2.01
CA MET A 82 1.20 8.19 0.80
C MET A 82 0.49 6.86 0.63
N PHE A 83 0.26 6.12 1.71
CA PHE A 83 -0.54 4.90 1.63
C PHE A 83 -1.99 5.18 1.19
N GLU A 84 -2.61 6.24 1.72
CA GLU A 84 -4.00 6.60 1.41
C GLU A 84 -4.16 7.15 -0.02
N TYR A 85 -3.31 8.08 -0.41
CA TYR A 85 -3.50 8.88 -1.62
C TYR A 85 -2.63 8.43 -2.80
N GLU A 86 -1.69 7.51 -2.60
CA GLU A 86 -0.84 7.02 -3.68
C GLU A 86 -0.92 5.50 -3.83
N ILE A 87 -0.67 4.72 -2.77
CA ILE A 87 -0.72 3.25 -2.85
C ILE A 87 -2.13 2.72 -3.14
N ILE A 88 -3.14 3.13 -2.36
CA ILE A 88 -4.53 2.66 -2.58
C ILE A 88 -5.00 2.98 -4.00
N PRO A 89 -4.82 4.20 -4.56
CA PRO A 89 -5.17 4.48 -5.94
C PRO A 89 -4.47 3.59 -6.97
N GLU A 90 -3.19 3.27 -6.80
CA GLU A 90 -2.50 2.34 -7.69
C GLU A 90 -3.03 0.91 -7.57
N ILE A 91 -3.36 0.44 -6.36
CA ILE A 91 -4.04 -0.86 -6.16
C ILE A 91 -5.38 -0.90 -6.91
N ASN A 92 -6.19 0.16 -6.78
CA ASN A 92 -7.49 0.23 -7.44
C ASN A 92 -7.36 0.22 -8.98
N LYS A 93 -6.39 0.96 -9.54
CA LYS A 93 -6.11 0.93 -10.99
C LYS A 93 -5.73 -0.47 -11.47
N VAL A 94 -4.96 -1.23 -10.69
CA VAL A 94 -4.61 -2.61 -11.02
C VAL A 94 -5.87 -3.48 -11.05
N ILE A 95 -6.75 -3.36 -10.05
CA ILE A 95 -8.01 -4.11 -9.98
C ILE A 95 -8.95 -3.78 -11.15
N GLU A 96 -9.04 -2.51 -11.54
CA GLU A 96 -9.83 -2.08 -12.71
C GLU A 96 -9.33 -2.73 -14.01
N GLN A 97 -8.02 -2.92 -14.16
CA GLN A 97 -7.41 -3.55 -15.34
C GLN A 97 -7.51 -5.08 -15.34
N LEU A 98 -7.76 -5.69 -14.17
CA LEU A 98 -7.96 -7.14 -14.03
C LEU A 98 -9.43 -7.56 -14.14
N SER A 99 -10.36 -6.59 -14.13
CA SER A 99 -11.81 -6.80 -14.23
C SER A 99 -12.27 -6.83 -15.69
#